data_AF-E0P0K2-F1
#
_entry.id   AF-E0P0K2-F1
#
_cell.length_a   1.000
_cell.length_b   1.000
_cell.length_c   1.000
_cell.angle_alpha   90.00
_cell.angle_beta   90.00
_cell.angle_gamma   90.00
#
_symmetry.space_group_name_H-M   'P 1'
#
loop_
_entity.id
_entity.type
_entity.pdbx_description
1 polymer ?
#
loop_
_entity_poly.entity_id
_entity_poly.type
_entity_poly.pdbx_seq_one_letter_code
_entity_poly.pdbx_strand_id
1 'polypeptide(L)' 'MEGFMMKIAVVASNGKASRAIIEELVARGHEVTAFARHENQSAAKHFVQKVILGNH' A
#
# COMPACT_ATOMS: atom_id res chain seq x y z
N MET A 1 18.45 -9.84 12.58
CA MET A 1 17.61 -8.96 13.41
C MET A 1 16.19 -9.10 12.88
N GLU A 2 15.41 -10.03 13.43
CA GLU A 2 14.00 -10.14 13.05
C GLU A 2 13.22 -9.10 13.84
N GLY A 3 13.17 -7.88 13.29
CA GLY A 3 12.21 -6.88 13.72
C GLY A 3 10.79 -7.40 13.46
N PHE A 4 9.84 -7.00 14.29
CA PHE A 4 8.45 -7.47 14.19
C PHE A 4 7.85 -7.09 12.82
N MET A 5 7.56 -8.08 11.98
CA MET A 5 6.98 -7.89 10.64
C MET A 5 5.45 -7.69 10.76
N MET A 6 4.99 -6.45 10.64
CA MET A 6 3.57 -6.12 10.66
C MET A 6 2.92 -6.33 9.28
N LYS A 7 1.60 -6.59 9.28
CA LYS A 7 0.75 -6.55 8.08
C LYS A 7 -0.04 -5.25 8.06
N ILE A 8 0.13 -4.43 7.03
CA ILE A 8 -0.37 -3.06 6.97
C ILE A 8 -1.19 -2.85 5.69
N ALA A 9 -2.42 -2.38 5.84
CA ALA A 9 -3.27 -1.95 4.73
C ALA A 9 -3.18 -0.43 4.55
N VAL A 10 -2.90 0.03 3.33
CA VAL A 10 -2.82 1.48 3.01
C VAL A 10 -3.82 1.84 1.91
N VAL A 11 -4.77 2.72 2.24
CA VAL A 11 -5.77 3.24 1.29
C VAL A 11 -5.28 4.51 0.60
N ALA A 12 -5.81 4.79 -0.59
CA ALA A 12 -5.34 5.89 -1.44
C ALA A 12 -3.81 5.84 -1.64
N SER A 13 -3.29 4.63 -1.91
CA SER A 13 -1.86 4.32 -1.87
C SER A 13 -1.02 5.05 -2.92
N ASN A 14 -1.64 5.59 -3.98
CA ASN A 14 -0.94 6.34 -5.03
C ASN A 14 -0.66 7.80 -4.64
N GLY A 15 -1.24 8.30 -3.54
CA GLY A 15 -0.97 9.65 -3.05
C GLY A 15 0.50 9.83 -2.64
N LYS A 16 1.04 11.04 -2.80
CA LYS A 16 2.46 11.36 -2.52
C LYS A 16 2.88 10.96 -1.10
N ALA A 17 2.07 11.28 -0.10
CA ALA A 17 2.34 10.91 1.30
C ALA A 17 2.29 9.38 1.50
N SER A 18 1.24 8.74 0.98
CA SER A 18 1.07 7.29 1.08
C SER A 18 2.26 6.53 0.47
N ARG A 19 2.77 6.98 -0.67
CA ARG A 19 3.93 6.37 -1.33
C ARG A 19 5.19 6.42 -0.46
N ALA A 20 5.51 7.59 0.10
CA ALA A 20 6.66 7.74 1.00
C ALA A 20 6.54 6.87 2.26
N ILE A 21 5.33 6.76 2.82
CA ILE A 21 5.06 5.88 3.96
C ILE A 21 5.26 4.42 3.58
N ILE A 22 4.72 3.99 2.43
CA ILE A 22 4.85 2.61 1.95
C ILE A 22 6.32 2.25 1.71
N GLU A 23 7.11 3.15 1.12
CA GLU A 23 8.55 2.96 0.93
C GLU A 23 9.27 2.70 2.25
N GLU A 24 9.01 3.51 3.29
CA GLU A 24 9.61 3.33 4.61
C GLU A 24 9.16 2.01 5.27
N LEU A 25 7.88 1.66 5.19
CA LEU A 25 7.36 0.41 5.77
C LEU A 25 7.98 -0.82 5.11
N VAL A 26 8.11 -0.80 3.78
CA VAL A 26 8.76 -1.87 3.02
C VAL A 26 10.26 -1.94 3.37
N ALA A 27 10.94 -0.80 3.51
CA ALA A 27 12.35 -0.75 3.92
C ALA A 27 12.58 -1.33 5.33
N ARG A 28 11.61 -1.19 6.23
CA ARG A 28 11.61 -1.79 7.58
C ARG A 28 11.23 -3.28 7.60
N GLY A 29 10.90 -3.85 6.44
CA GLY A 29 10.53 -5.26 6.31
C GLY A 29 9.08 -5.58 6.67
N HIS A 30 8.18 -4.59 6.65
CA HIS A 30 6.76 -4.83 6.89
C HIS A 30 6.04 -5.31 5.62
N GLU A 31 5.00 -6.11 5.80
CA GLU A 31 4.12 -6.57 4.73
C GLU A 31 3.05 -5.51 4.45
N VAL A 32 3.08 -4.91 3.27
CA VAL A 32 2.16 -3.83 2.90
C VAL A 32 1.22 -4.28 1.79
N THR A 33 -0.09 -4.09 2.02
CA THR A 33 -1.16 -4.24 1.02
C THR A 33 -1.74 -2.86 0.69
N ALA A 34 -1.50 -2.40 -0.53
CA ALA A 34 -1.91 -1.09 -1.02
C ALA A 34 -3.26 -1.15 -1.77
N PHE A 35 -4.08 -0.12 -1.60
CA PHE A 35 -5.38 0.03 -2.27
C PHE A 35 -5.45 1.37 -3.00
N ALA A 36 -5.67 1.34 -4.32
CA ALA A 36 -5.95 2.53 -5.12
C ALA A 36 -6.92 2.23 -6.28
N ARG A 37 -7.44 3.29 -6.91
CA ARG A 37 -8.42 3.19 -8.01
C ARG A 37 -7.80 2.79 -9.35
N HIS A 38 -6.56 3.20 -9.55
CA HIS A 38 -5.77 2.92 -10.76
C HIS A 38 -4.69 1.88 -10.45
N GLU A 39 -3.82 1.60 -11.39
CA GLU A 39 -2.66 0.74 -11.21
C GLU A 39 -1.81 1.14 -9.98
N ASN A 40 -1.04 0.16 -9.47
CA ASN A 40 -0.16 0.40 -8.34
C ASN A 40 0.97 1.36 -8.74
N GLN A 41 1.06 2.50 -8.06
CA GLN A 41 2.17 3.45 -8.22
C GLN A 41 3.05 3.53 -6.96
N SER A 42 2.91 2.57 -6.05
CA SER A 42 3.64 2.48 -4.78
C SER A 42 4.62 1.32 -4.77
N ALA A 43 5.51 1.28 -3.75
CA ALA A 43 6.45 0.18 -3.55
C ALA A 43 5.84 -1.09 -2.91
N ALA A 44 4.53 -1.09 -2.64
CA ALA A 44 3.87 -2.23 -2.03
C ALA A 44 3.85 -3.44 -2.98
N LYS A 45 4.23 -4.61 -2.45
CA LYS A 45 4.19 -5.89 -3.20
C LYS A 45 2.77 -6.42 -3.38
N HIS A 46 1.92 -6.22 -2.39
CA HIS A 46 0.51 -6.58 -2.47
C HIS A 46 -0.29 -5.34 -2.84
N PHE A 47 -1.14 -5.47 -3.86
CA PHE A 47 -1.95 -4.38 -4.34
C PHE A 47 -3.34 -4.86 -4.74
N VAL A 48 -4.35 -4.10 -4.34
CA VAL A 48 -5.74 -4.32 -4.72
C VAL A 48 -6.24 -3.06 -5.41
N GLN A 49 -6.44 -3.17 -6.72
CA GLN A 49 -7.11 -2.12 -7.46
C GLN A 49 -8.59 -2.12 -7.09
N LYS A 50 -9.07 -1.03 -6.46
CA LYS A 50 -10.46 -0.89 -6.03
C LYS A 50 -11.10 0.34 -6.65
N VAL A 51 -12.08 0.10 -7.53
CA VAL A 51 -12.98 1.15 -8.02
C VAL A 51 -14.08 1.31 -6.97
N ILE A 52 -13.99 2.32 -6.09
CA ILE A 52 -15.01 2.57 -5.05
C ILE A 52 -16.18 3.42 -5.63
N LEU A 53 -16.60 3.13 -6.85
CA LEU A 53 -17.94 3.47 -7.31
C LEU A 53 -18.47 2.23 -8.02
N GLY A 54 -19.15 1.37 -7.26
CA GLY A 54 -20.17 0.54 -7.85
C GLY A 54 -21.27 1.48 -8.33
N ASN A 55 -21.39 1.63 -9.64
CA ASN A 55 -22.67 1.99 -10.23
C ASN A 55 -23.53 0.72 -10.15
N HIS A 56 -24.46 0.70 -9.19
CA HIS A 56 -25.80 0.26 -9.48
C HIS A 56 -26.61 1.50 -9.85
#